data_AF-A0A535E5L6-F1
#
_entry.id   AF-A0A535E5L6-F1
#
_cell.length_a   1.000
_cell.length_b   1.000
_cell.length_c   1.000
_cell.angle_alpha   90.00
_cell.angle_beta   90.00
_cell.angle_gamma   90.00
#
_symmetry.space_group_name_H-M   'P 1'
#
loop_
_entity.id
_entity.type
_entity.pdbx_description
1 polymer ?
#
loop_
_entity_poly.entity_id
_entity_poly.type
_entity_poly.pdbx_seq_one_letter_code
_entity_poly.pdbx_strand_id
1 'polypeptide(L)'
;MGAALARSFDRGERRRLAGLAGGVGLLHVAGWGLLLAYGLGHPAFLALGGLAYTFGLRHAFDADHLSAIDNTTRKLLQDGRRPVAVGFFFSLGHSTVVLLIAGAIGLTVKWLIDGVVNDGGMLRSIGGTVGTVVSGGFLIAIGVMNLLILIDIVRMYRRMQSGRHDRHQIEHELATGGFMTRFFGRVFRVIEHSWQM
;
A
#
# COMPACT_ATOMS: atom_id res chain seq x y z
N MET A 1 17.58 -19.16 19.46
CA MET A 1 16.68 -18.99 18.29
C MET A 1 17.34 -18.41 17.03
N GLY A 2 18.35 -17.52 17.11
CA GLY A 2 18.98 -16.94 15.90
C GLY A 2 19.76 -17.91 15.00
N ALA A 3 20.34 -18.98 15.57
CA ALA A 3 21.13 -19.95 14.80
C ALA A 3 20.31 -20.93 13.93
N ALA A 4 18.99 -21.04 14.17
CA ALA A 4 18.10 -21.94 13.42
C ALA A 4 17.58 -21.27 12.13
N LEU A 5 17.28 -19.96 12.16
CA LEU A 5 16.91 -19.17 10.97
C LEU A 5 18.10 -18.95 10.03
N ALA A 6 19.33 -18.88 10.55
CA ALA A 6 20.53 -18.73 9.73
C ALA A 6 20.85 -19.96 8.85
N ARG A 7 20.25 -21.14 9.15
CA ARG A 7 20.44 -22.38 8.39
C ARG A 7 19.38 -22.62 7.31
N SER A 8 18.33 -21.80 7.24
CA SER A 8 17.26 -21.96 6.25
C SER A 8 17.50 -21.23 4.93
N PHE A 9 18.46 -20.29 4.89
CA PHE A 9 18.72 -19.47 3.70
C PHE A 9 20.02 -19.88 3.01
N ASP A 10 19.93 -20.15 1.71
CA ASP A 10 21.08 -20.41 0.86
C ASP A 10 21.96 -19.14 0.71
N ARG A 11 23.25 -19.30 0.35
CA ARG A 11 24.17 -18.18 0.11
C ARG A 11 23.61 -17.21 -0.95
N GLY A 12 22.89 -17.71 -1.95
CA GLY A 12 22.20 -16.88 -2.93
C GLY A 12 21.09 -16.01 -2.34
N GLU A 13 20.33 -16.53 -1.37
CA GLU A 13 19.25 -15.80 -0.70
C GLU A 13 19.78 -14.75 0.25
N ARG A 14 20.85 -15.07 0.99
CA ARG A 14 21.53 -14.08 1.84
C ARG A 14 22.04 -12.89 1.04
N ARG A 15 22.58 -13.12 -0.17
CA ARG A 15 23.00 -12.05 -1.08
C ARG A 15 21.82 -11.22 -1.57
N ARG A 16 20.69 -11.85 -1.93
CA ARG A 16 19.47 -11.13 -2.33
C ARG A 16 18.91 -10.29 -1.20
N LEU A 17 18.78 -10.87 0.00
CA LEU A 17 18.32 -10.16 1.20
C LEU A 17 19.25 -8.99 1.54
N ALA A 18 20.56 -9.17 1.44
CA ALA A 18 21.52 -8.08 1.63
C ALA A 18 21.34 -6.97 0.59
N GLY A 19 21.10 -7.32 -0.67
CA GLY A 19 20.79 -6.35 -1.74
C GLY A 19 19.52 -5.56 -1.46
N LEU A 20 18.44 -6.23 -1.06
CA LEU A 20 17.16 -5.58 -0.71
C LEU A 20 17.31 -4.66 0.50
N ALA A 21 17.95 -5.14 1.57
CA ALA A 21 18.23 -4.36 2.77
C ALA A 21 19.14 -3.15 2.46
N GLY A 22 20.15 -3.35 1.60
CA GLY A 22 21.00 -2.28 1.10
C GLY A 22 20.20 -1.21 0.33
N GLY A 23 19.27 -1.62 -0.52
CA GLY A 23 18.36 -0.70 -1.21
C GLY A 23 17.49 0.12 -0.25
N VAL A 24 16.91 -0.53 0.76
CA VAL A 24 16.14 0.16 1.82
C VAL A 24 17.00 1.17 2.58
N GLY A 25 18.22 0.78 2.95
CA GLY A 25 19.17 1.66 3.64
C GLY A 25 19.55 2.86 2.79
N LEU A 26 19.83 2.64 1.50
CA LEU A 26 20.15 3.72 0.55
C LEU A 26 19.00 4.71 0.42
N LEU A 27 17.75 4.23 0.30
CA LEU A 27 16.56 5.08 0.23
C LEU A 27 16.37 5.90 1.52
N HIS A 28 16.65 5.33 2.69
CA HIS A 28 16.61 6.07 3.96
C HIS A 28 17.66 7.16 4.01
N VAL A 29 18.91 6.85 3.65
CA VAL A 29 20.00 7.83 3.61
C VAL A 29 19.69 8.94 2.63
N ALA A 30 19.17 8.62 1.44
CA ALA A 30 18.78 9.61 0.45
C ALA A 30 17.63 10.50 0.97
N GLY A 31 16.57 9.91 1.53
CA GLY A 31 15.40 10.64 2.03
C GLY A 31 15.74 11.58 3.20
N TRP A 32 16.44 11.07 4.22
CA TRP A 32 16.87 11.89 5.36
C TRP A 32 17.97 12.89 4.96
N GLY A 33 18.87 12.52 4.04
CA GLY A 33 19.88 13.42 3.51
C GLY A 33 19.27 14.62 2.78
N LEU A 34 18.29 14.37 1.90
CA LEU A 34 17.51 15.43 1.23
C LEU A 34 16.76 16.30 2.23
N LEU A 35 16.11 15.69 3.23
CA LEU A 35 15.37 16.41 4.25
C LEU A 35 16.27 17.33 5.08
N LEU A 36 17.46 16.86 5.48
CA LEU A 36 18.42 17.67 6.23
C LEU A 36 19.01 18.78 5.36
N ALA A 37 19.42 18.45 4.13
CA ALA A 37 20.00 19.42 3.20
C ALA A 37 19.06 20.62 2.95
N TYR A 38 17.76 20.36 2.77
CA TYR A 38 16.76 21.43 2.60
C TYR A 38 16.24 22.01 3.91
N GLY A 39 16.07 21.17 4.93
CA GLY A 39 15.47 21.53 6.21
C GLY A 39 16.35 22.42 7.08
N LEU A 40 17.69 22.41 6.88
CA LEU A 40 18.60 23.34 7.53
C LEU A 40 18.30 24.81 7.16
N GLY A 41 17.86 25.07 5.92
CA GLY A 41 17.43 26.41 5.48
C GLY A 41 15.98 26.74 5.84
N HIS A 42 15.17 25.72 6.17
CA HIS A 42 13.73 25.85 6.38
C HIS A 42 13.26 24.88 7.48
N PRO A 43 13.38 25.26 8.77
CA PRO A 43 13.12 24.36 9.90
C PRO A 43 11.73 23.75 9.93
N ALA A 44 10.73 24.44 9.36
CA ALA A 44 9.37 23.93 9.22
C ALA A 44 9.31 22.61 8.43
N PHE A 45 10.19 22.41 7.43
CA PHE A 45 10.24 21.16 6.67
C PHE A 45 10.79 20.00 7.49
N LEU A 46 11.65 20.24 8.47
CA LEU A 46 12.12 19.16 9.36
C LEU A 46 10.95 18.60 10.18
N ALA A 47 10.09 19.46 10.71
CA ALA A 47 8.90 19.05 11.44
C ALA A 47 7.89 18.31 10.54
N LEU A 48 7.60 18.86 9.35
CA LEU A 48 6.71 18.22 8.37
C LEU A 48 7.27 16.88 7.87
N GLY A 49 8.58 16.80 7.62
CA GLY A 49 9.25 15.57 7.21
C GLY A 49 9.23 14.51 8.31
N GLY A 50 9.42 14.90 9.58
CA GLY A 50 9.26 14.01 10.73
C GLY A 50 7.83 13.46 10.87
N LEU A 51 6.82 14.32 10.69
CA LEU A 51 5.43 13.89 10.67
C LEU A 51 5.13 12.96 9.49
N ALA A 52 5.61 13.29 8.29
CA ALA A 52 5.45 12.45 7.12
C ALA A 52 6.10 11.07 7.32
N TYR A 53 7.28 11.01 7.93
CA TYR A 53 7.96 9.75 8.25
C TYR A 53 7.14 8.90 9.24
N THR A 54 6.64 9.50 10.32
CA THR A 54 5.84 8.78 11.33
C THR A 54 4.47 8.32 10.80
N PHE A 55 3.78 9.16 10.01
CA PHE A 55 2.55 8.75 9.34
C PHE A 55 2.80 7.68 8.29
N GLY A 56 3.89 7.77 7.53
CA GLY A 56 4.31 6.74 6.58
C GLY A 56 4.61 5.40 7.27
N LEU A 57 5.32 5.43 8.41
CA LEU A 57 5.54 4.23 9.23
C LEU A 57 4.23 3.60 9.69
N ARG A 58 3.28 4.41 10.19
CA ARG A 58 1.95 3.92 10.59
C ARG A 58 1.22 3.28 9.41
N HIS A 59 1.18 3.97 8.27
CA HIS A 59 0.50 3.50 7.07
C HIS A 59 1.08 2.19 6.52
N ALA A 60 2.38 1.96 6.68
CA ALA A 60 3.02 0.70 6.29
C ALA A 60 2.48 -0.53 7.05
N PHE A 61 1.89 -0.34 8.24
CA PHE A 61 1.30 -1.41 9.05
C PHE A 61 -0.21 -1.61 8.84
N ASP A 62 -0.82 -0.92 7.87
CA ASP A 62 -2.23 -1.10 7.58
C ASP A 62 -2.53 -2.54 7.10
N ALA A 63 -3.72 -3.03 7.45
CA ALA A 63 -4.07 -4.45 7.27
C ALA A 63 -4.19 -4.88 5.80
N ASP A 64 -4.46 -3.94 4.90
CA ASP A 64 -4.50 -4.15 3.45
C ASP A 64 -3.09 -4.41 2.88
N HIS A 65 -2.08 -3.67 3.32
CA HIS A 65 -0.69 -3.92 2.95
C HIS A 65 -0.21 -5.29 3.44
N LEU A 66 -0.49 -5.61 4.70
CA LEU A 66 -0.12 -6.91 5.28
C LEU A 66 -0.84 -8.06 4.58
N SER A 67 -2.13 -7.94 4.30
CA SER A 67 -2.91 -8.98 3.62
C SER A 67 -2.50 -9.18 2.16
N ALA A 68 -2.13 -8.11 1.44
CA ALA A 68 -1.61 -8.21 0.07
C ALA A 68 -0.27 -8.94 0.02
N ILE A 69 0.67 -8.59 0.92
CA ILE A 69 1.96 -9.26 1.02
C ILE A 69 1.78 -10.73 1.40
N ASP A 70 0.94 -11.04 2.40
CA ASP A 70 0.68 -12.42 2.84
C ASP A 70 0.06 -13.26 1.72
N ASN A 71 -0.97 -12.76 1.04
CA ASN A 71 -1.63 -13.49 -0.05
C ASN A 71 -0.66 -13.81 -1.20
N THR A 72 0.13 -12.84 -1.64
CA THR A 72 1.11 -13.09 -2.72
C THR A 72 2.24 -13.99 -2.27
N THR A 73 2.68 -13.88 -1.01
CA THR A 73 3.68 -14.78 -0.43
C THR A 73 3.16 -16.22 -0.40
N ARG A 74 1.93 -16.44 0.06
CA ARG A 74 1.28 -17.77 0.08
C ARG A 74 1.11 -18.33 -1.33
N LYS A 75 0.64 -17.52 -2.28
CA LYS A 75 0.52 -17.93 -3.68
C LYS A 75 1.87 -18.40 -4.25
N LEU A 76 2.92 -17.59 -4.10
CA LEU A 76 4.24 -17.94 -4.62
C LEU A 76 4.82 -19.19 -3.95
N LEU A 77 4.56 -19.41 -2.65
CA LEU A 77 4.94 -20.65 -1.98
C LEU A 77 4.17 -21.86 -2.51
N GLN A 78 2.86 -21.72 -2.76
CA GLN A 78 2.03 -22.76 -3.38
C GLN A 78 2.52 -23.12 -4.81
N ASP A 79 3.01 -22.12 -5.55
CA ASP A 79 3.62 -22.29 -6.88
C ASP A 79 5.09 -22.83 -6.80
N GLY A 80 5.58 -23.20 -5.61
CA GLY A 80 6.93 -23.72 -5.40
C GLY A 80 8.05 -22.67 -5.54
N ARG A 81 7.71 -21.38 -5.56
CA ARG A 81 8.64 -20.25 -5.68
C ARG A 81 9.11 -19.77 -4.31
N ARG A 82 10.20 -18.99 -4.29
CA ARG A 82 10.76 -18.40 -3.06
C ARG A 82 10.44 -16.90 -2.98
N PRO A 83 9.49 -16.45 -2.13
CA PRO A 83 8.96 -15.07 -2.14
C PRO A 83 9.82 -14.06 -1.34
N VAL A 84 11.15 -14.09 -1.48
CA VAL A 84 12.07 -13.27 -0.65
C VAL A 84 11.98 -11.76 -0.88
N ALA A 85 11.38 -11.31 -1.99
CA ALA A 85 11.36 -9.90 -2.39
C ALA A 85 9.96 -9.26 -2.43
N VAL A 86 8.90 -10.00 -2.10
CA VAL A 86 7.50 -9.56 -2.26
C VAL A 86 7.23 -8.26 -1.52
N GLY A 87 7.62 -8.17 -0.25
CA GLY A 87 7.39 -6.96 0.55
C GLY A 87 8.17 -5.73 0.04
N PHE A 88 9.39 -5.92 -0.47
CA PHE A 88 10.19 -4.83 -1.02
C PHE A 88 9.55 -4.24 -2.28
N PHE A 89 9.18 -5.09 -3.24
CA PHE A 89 8.59 -4.63 -4.49
C PHE A 89 7.17 -4.06 -4.29
N PHE A 90 6.36 -4.68 -3.42
CA PHE A 90 5.07 -4.11 -3.02
C PHE A 90 5.22 -2.69 -2.47
N SER A 91 6.12 -2.49 -1.50
CA SER A 91 6.35 -1.16 -0.92
C SER A 91 6.90 -0.19 -1.97
N LEU A 92 7.84 -0.62 -2.82
CA LEU A 92 8.43 0.24 -3.84
C LEU A 92 7.41 0.66 -4.90
N GLY A 93 6.60 -0.28 -5.40
CA GLY A 93 5.54 -0.03 -6.37
C GLY A 93 4.47 0.91 -5.82
N HIS A 94 3.94 0.59 -4.63
CA HIS A 94 2.94 1.43 -3.96
C HIS A 94 3.48 2.85 -3.71
N SER A 95 4.68 2.97 -3.11
CA SER A 95 5.29 4.28 -2.86
C SER A 95 5.58 5.07 -4.14
N THR A 96 5.94 4.40 -5.24
CA THR A 96 6.18 5.08 -6.53
C THR A 96 4.89 5.68 -7.08
N VAL A 97 3.78 4.93 -7.04
CA VAL A 97 2.46 5.45 -7.49
C VAL A 97 2.04 6.63 -6.61
N VAL A 98 2.17 6.51 -5.29
CA VAL A 98 1.83 7.60 -4.35
C VAL A 98 2.69 8.84 -4.62
N LEU A 99 4.01 8.67 -4.85
CA LEU A 99 4.92 9.78 -5.15
C LEU A 99 4.54 10.47 -6.47
N LEU A 100 4.22 9.71 -7.51
CA LEU A 100 3.78 10.26 -8.80
C LEU A 100 2.47 11.04 -8.66
N ILE A 101 1.50 10.51 -7.94
CA ILE A 101 0.22 11.18 -7.68
C ILE A 101 0.45 12.46 -6.88
N ALA A 102 1.25 12.42 -5.81
CA ALA A 102 1.59 13.59 -5.00
C ALA A 102 2.30 14.66 -5.82
N GLY A 103 3.25 14.27 -6.68
CA GLY A 103 3.94 15.18 -7.60
C GLY A 103 2.99 15.79 -8.63
N ALA A 104 2.12 14.99 -9.25
CA ALA A 104 1.12 15.47 -10.20
C ALA A 104 0.15 16.47 -9.55
N ILE A 105 -0.33 16.19 -8.33
CA ILE A 105 -1.17 17.11 -7.57
C ILE A 105 -0.40 18.40 -7.26
N GLY A 106 0.84 18.30 -6.79
CA GLY A 106 1.67 19.47 -6.50
C GLY A 106 1.87 20.37 -7.72
N LEU A 107 2.16 19.78 -8.88
CA LEU A 107 2.28 20.50 -10.15
C LEU A 107 0.94 21.11 -10.59
N THR A 108 -0.16 20.36 -10.47
CA THR A 108 -1.50 20.84 -10.83
C THR A 108 -1.92 22.02 -9.97
N VAL A 109 -1.69 21.94 -8.65
CA VAL A 109 -1.97 23.02 -7.70
C VAL A 109 -1.11 24.24 -8.01
N LYS A 110 0.18 24.05 -8.27
CA LYS A 110 1.08 25.16 -8.65
C LYS A 110 0.62 25.84 -9.94
N TRP A 111 0.31 25.07 -10.99
CA TRP A 111 -0.22 25.59 -12.25
C TRP A 111 -1.53 26.34 -12.07
N LEU A 112 -2.44 25.81 -11.24
CA LEU A 112 -3.72 26.45 -10.94
C LEU A 112 -3.53 27.75 -10.17
N ILE A 113 -2.59 27.79 -9.21
CA ILE A 113 -2.29 29.00 -8.45
C ILE A 113 -1.61 30.04 -9.35
N ASP A 114 -0.55 29.67 -10.06
CA ASP A 114 0.23 30.59 -10.90
C ASP A 114 -0.57 31.11 -12.11
N GLY A 115 -1.43 30.28 -12.70
CA GLY A 115 -2.19 30.61 -13.92
C GLY A 115 -3.56 31.27 -13.69
N VAL A 116 -4.11 31.24 -12.47
CA VAL A 116 -5.50 31.68 -12.22
C VAL A 116 -5.63 32.65 -11.04
N VAL A 117 -4.77 32.57 -10.02
CA VAL A 117 -4.90 33.40 -8.81
C VAL A 117 -4.49 34.85 -9.03
N ASN A 118 -3.74 35.15 -10.11
CA ASN A 118 -3.43 36.54 -10.48
C ASN A 118 -4.61 37.26 -11.16
N ASP A 119 -5.61 36.56 -11.72
CA ASP A 119 -6.68 37.18 -12.52
C ASP A 119 -8.12 36.99 -11.99
N GLY A 120 -8.38 36.24 -10.91
CA GLY A 120 -9.76 36.19 -10.36
C GLY A 120 -9.98 35.36 -9.09
N GLY A 121 -10.34 36.03 -7.99
CA GLY A 121 -10.61 35.42 -6.67
C GLY A 121 -11.79 34.44 -6.59
N MET A 122 -12.61 34.31 -7.64
CA MET A 122 -13.80 33.43 -7.66
C MET A 122 -13.46 31.95 -7.88
N LEU A 123 -12.37 31.63 -8.58
CA LEU A 123 -11.99 30.24 -8.87
C LEU A 123 -11.38 29.51 -7.67
N ARG A 124 -10.78 30.24 -6.71
CA ARG A 124 -10.20 29.65 -5.49
C ARG A 124 -11.27 29.15 -4.51
N SER A 125 -12.41 29.84 -4.41
CA SER A 125 -13.53 29.38 -3.55
C SER A 125 -14.32 28.23 -4.19
N ILE A 126 -14.51 28.27 -5.51
CA ILE A 126 -15.19 27.18 -6.25
C ILE A 126 -14.33 25.92 -6.27
N GLY A 127 -13.03 26.03 -6.55
CA GLY A 127 -12.11 24.89 -6.55
C GLY A 127 -11.96 24.24 -5.16
N GLY A 128 -11.89 25.05 -4.09
CA GLY A 128 -11.86 24.53 -2.72
C GLY A 128 -13.14 23.82 -2.31
N THR A 129 -14.30 24.38 -2.66
CA THR A 129 -15.61 23.79 -2.34
C THR A 129 -15.87 22.52 -3.15
N VAL A 130 -15.63 22.55 -4.46
CA VAL A 130 -15.77 21.39 -5.34
C VAL A 130 -14.78 20.29 -4.94
N GLY A 131 -13.53 20.63 -4.65
CA GLY A 131 -12.53 19.67 -4.16
C GLY A 131 -12.94 19.02 -2.85
N THR A 132 -13.48 19.80 -1.91
CA THR A 132 -13.96 19.27 -0.61
C THR A 132 -15.18 18.36 -0.78
N VAL A 133 -16.14 18.73 -1.64
CA VAL A 133 -17.35 17.93 -1.91
C VAL A 133 -17.00 16.64 -2.65
N VAL A 134 -16.14 16.70 -3.67
CA VAL A 134 -15.71 15.53 -4.44
C VAL A 134 -14.86 14.59 -3.58
N SER A 135 -13.88 15.13 -2.85
CA SER A 135 -13.04 14.33 -1.95
C SER A 135 -13.85 13.76 -0.78
N GLY A 136 -14.74 14.54 -0.19
CA GLY A 136 -15.63 14.11 0.89
C GLY A 136 -16.59 13.02 0.41
N GLY A 137 -17.20 13.20 -0.77
CA GLY A 137 -18.07 12.19 -1.39
C GLY A 137 -17.33 10.89 -1.70
N PHE A 138 -16.11 11.00 -2.24
CA PHE A 138 -15.26 9.83 -2.50
C PHE A 138 -14.88 9.09 -1.22
N LEU A 139 -14.49 9.80 -0.15
CA LEU A 139 -14.18 9.22 1.15
C LEU A 139 -15.39 8.53 1.78
N ILE A 140 -16.59 9.14 1.68
CA ILE A 140 -17.84 8.52 2.13
C ILE A 140 -18.13 7.26 1.32
N ALA A 141 -17.96 7.29 0.00
CA ALA A 141 -18.20 6.14 -0.87
C ALA A 141 -17.27 4.95 -0.52
N ILE A 142 -15.97 5.21 -0.35
CA ILE A 142 -15.03 4.17 0.10
C ILE A 142 -15.37 3.70 1.52
N GLY A 143 -15.73 4.62 2.43
CA GLY A 143 -16.15 4.27 3.79
C GLY A 143 -17.36 3.34 3.82
N VAL A 144 -18.38 3.60 2.99
CA VAL A 144 -19.57 2.75 2.83
C VAL A 144 -19.18 1.38 2.26
N MET A 145 -18.33 1.35 1.23
CA MET A 145 -17.88 0.09 0.63
C MET A 145 -17.11 -0.77 1.65
N ASN A 146 -16.22 -0.16 2.43
CA ASN A 146 -15.49 -0.85 3.51
C ASN A 146 -16.44 -1.36 4.61
N LEU A 147 -17.49 -0.61 4.96
CA LEU A 147 -18.50 -1.05 5.91
C LEU A 147 -19.28 -2.27 5.40
N LEU A 148 -19.64 -2.30 4.12
CA LEU A 148 -20.31 -3.45 3.50
C LEU A 148 -19.41 -4.70 3.52
N ILE A 149 -18.14 -4.54 3.14
CA ILE A 149 -17.13 -5.62 3.20
C ILE A 149 -17.00 -6.14 4.64
N LEU A 150 -16.94 -5.25 5.63
CA LEU A 150 -16.86 -5.62 7.04
C LEU A 150 -18.11 -6.40 7.49
N ILE A 151 -19.30 -5.96 7.10
CA ILE A 151 -20.56 -6.68 7.40
C ILE A 151 -20.52 -8.09 6.81
N ASP A 152 -20.06 -8.25 5.59
CA ASP A 152 -19.96 -9.55 4.92
C ASP A 152 -18.95 -10.47 5.60
N ILE A 153 -17.77 -9.95 5.95
CA ILE A 153 -16.74 -10.70 6.72
C ILE A 153 -17.29 -11.12 8.09
N VAL A 154 -17.96 -10.22 8.82
CA VAL A 154 -18.52 -10.51 10.14
C VAL A 154 -19.66 -11.54 10.04
N ARG A 155 -20.52 -11.45 9.02
CA ARG A 155 -21.56 -12.47 8.76
C ARG A 155 -20.93 -13.84 8.46
N MET A 156 -19.89 -13.87 7.62
CA MET A 156 -19.16 -15.10 7.31
C MET A 156 -18.53 -15.69 8.58
N TYR A 157 -17.85 -14.86 9.38
CA TYR A 157 -17.23 -15.27 10.63
C TYR A 157 -18.23 -15.84 11.64
N ARG A 158 -19.39 -15.18 11.82
CA ARG A 158 -20.46 -15.68 12.70
C ARG A 158 -21.04 -17.01 12.20
N ARG A 159 -21.19 -17.18 10.87
CA ARG A 159 -21.61 -18.46 10.27
C ARG A 159 -20.59 -19.58 10.53
N MET A 160 -19.30 -19.28 10.44
CA MET A 160 -18.22 -20.22 10.78
C MET A 160 -18.24 -20.61 12.26
N GLN A 161 -18.53 -19.66 13.16
CA GLN A 161 -18.57 -19.90 14.60
C GLN A 161 -19.80 -20.70 15.04
N SER A 162 -20.89 -20.70 14.25
CA SER A 162 -22.10 -21.49 14.50
C SER A 162 -21.98 -23.00 14.16
N GLY A 163 -20.81 -23.47 13.74
CA GLY A 163 -20.42 -24.88 13.82
C GLY A 163 -21.14 -25.86 12.88
N ARG A 164 -21.53 -25.47 11.66
CA ARG A 164 -22.31 -26.34 10.76
C ARG A 164 -21.72 -26.70 9.39
N HIS A 165 -20.43 -26.49 9.11
CA HIS A 165 -19.88 -26.92 7.81
C HIS A 165 -18.48 -27.53 7.86
N ASP A 166 -18.34 -28.59 7.06
CA ASP A 166 -17.18 -29.43 6.85
C ASP A 166 -16.01 -28.62 6.25
N ARG A 167 -14.78 -28.87 6.72
CA ARG A 167 -13.58 -28.07 6.39
C ARG A 167 -13.36 -27.96 4.87
N HIS A 168 -13.79 -28.98 4.12
CA HIS A 168 -13.71 -29.06 2.66
C HIS A 168 -14.72 -28.18 1.90
N GLN A 169 -15.91 -27.90 2.45
CA GLN A 169 -16.88 -27.01 1.80
C GLN A 169 -16.48 -25.53 1.93
N ILE A 170 -15.81 -25.18 3.02
CA ILE A 170 -15.32 -23.82 3.28
C ILE A 170 -14.16 -23.47 2.33
N GLU A 171 -13.24 -24.40 2.05
CA GLU A 171 -12.19 -24.18 1.03
C GLU A 171 -12.77 -24.03 -0.38
N HIS A 172 -13.81 -24.80 -0.72
CA HIS A 172 -14.46 -24.68 -2.01
C HIS A 172 -15.31 -23.40 -2.13
N GLU A 173 -16.01 -22.95 -1.08
CA GLU A 173 -16.72 -21.67 -1.05
C GLU A 173 -15.78 -20.46 -0.95
N LEU A 174 -14.57 -20.58 -0.39
CA LEU A 174 -13.53 -19.54 -0.42
C LEU A 174 -12.85 -19.47 -1.80
N ALA A 175 -12.62 -20.61 -2.46
CA ALA A 175 -12.12 -20.67 -3.83
C ALA A 175 -13.18 -20.20 -4.86
N THR A 176 -14.46 -20.40 -4.56
CA THR A 176 -15.61 -19.98 -5.38
C THR A 176 -16.23 -18.67 -4.86
N GLY A 177 -15.59 -18.03 -3.87
CA GLY A 177 -16.13 -16.97 -3.04
C GLY A 177 -16.31 -15.64 -3.75
N GLY A 178 -17.52 -15.46 -4.27
CA GLY A 178 -18.15 -14.16 -4.51
C GLY A 178 -17.71 -13.38 -5.75
N PHE A 179 -18.44 -12.29 -5.99
CA PHE A 179 -18.23 -11.31 -7.06
C PHE A 179 -16.75 -10.88 -7.21
N MET A 180 -16.00 -10.86 -6.11
CA MET A 180 -14.57 -10.54 -6.05
C MET A 180 -13.67 -11.57 -6.76
N THR A 181 -13.85 -12.89 -6.58
CA THR A 181 -13.02 -13.89 -7.27
C THR A 181 -13.30 -13.93 -8.78
N ARG A 182 -14.53 -13.64 -9.20
CA ARG A 182 -14.89 -13.57 -10.62
C ARG A 182 -14.33 -12.33 -11.33
N PHE A 183 -14.22 -11.21 -10.62
CA PHE A 183 -13.68 -9.95 -11.17
C PHE A 183 -12.15 -9.88 -11.04
N PHE A 184 -11.58 -10.28 -9.90
CA PHE A 184 -10.13 -10.20 -9.61
C PHE A 184 -9.34 -11.48 -9.88
N GLY A 185 -10.00 -12.63 -10.11
CA GLY A 185 -9.31 -13.90 -10.41
C GLY A 185 -8.45 -13.85 -11.68
N ARG A 186 -8.74 -12.93 -12.61
CA ARG A 186 -7.91 -12.67 -13.79
C ARG A 186 -6.69 -11.80 -13.46
N VAL A 187 -6.84 -10.85 -12.53
CA VAL A 187 -5.77 -9.95 -12.08
C VAL A 187 -4.74 -10.70 -11.23
N PHE A 188 -5.19 -11.59 -10.33
CA PHE A 188 -4.29 -12.44 -9.54
C PHE A 188 -3.49 -13.45 -10.40
N ARG A 189 -3.97 -13.78 -11.59
CA ARG A 189 -3.26 -14.67 -12.53
C ARG A 189 -2.02 -14.01 -13.15
N VAL A 190 -1.94 -12.68 -13.14
CA VAL A 190 -0.83 -11.90 -13.72
C VAL A 190 0.42 -11.88 -12.82
N ILE A 191 0.25 -12.11 -11.51
CA ILE A 191 1.35 -12.05 -10.54
C ILE A 191 2.08 -13.40 -10.49
N GLU A 192 3.01 -13.63 -11.41
CA GLU A 192 3.88 -14.81 -11.48
C GLU A 192 5.24 -14.61 -10.78
N HIS A 193 5.63 -13.35 -10.53
CA HIS A 193 6.93 -12.98 -9.97
C HIS A 193 6.80 -11.87 -8.92
N SER A 194 7.71 -11.89 -7.93
CA SER A 194 7.72 -10.91 -6.84
C SER A 194 7.92 -9.45 -7.28
N TRP A 195 8.45 -9.20 -8.48
CA TRP A 195 8.63 -7.84 -9.03
C TRP A 195 7.35 -7.26 -9.64
N GLN A 196 6.29 -8.06 -9.81
CA GLN A 196 5.01 -7.64 -10.38
C GLN A 196 4.04 -7.08 -9.33
N MET A 197 4.46 -7.04 -8.06
CA MET A 197 3.79 -6.30 -6.98
C MET A 197 4.28 -4.87 -6.97
#